data_AF-A0A2H5QT38-F1
#
_entry.id   AF-A0A2H5QT38-F1
#
_cell.length_a   1.000
_cell.length_b   1.000
_cell.length_c   1.000
_cell.angle_alpha   90.00
_cell.angle_beta   90.00
_cell.angle_gamma   90.00
#
_symmetry.space_group_name_H-M   'P 1'
#
loop_
_entity.id
_entity.type
_entity.pdbx_description
1 polymer ?
#
loop_
_entity_poly.entity_id
_entity_poly.type
_entity_poly.pdbx_seq_one_letter_code
_entity_poly.pdbx_strand_id
1 'polypeptide(L)'
;MSTLVAITITILLLATFPISGGHINPLVSFAAALTGIASFSRAAIYILAQCVGGIFGALALKAVVTNKIAHNFSLGGCTLNVVVPGPDGLVEIGLGTRQALWLEIICSFVFLFASVWMAFDSRQAKALGRVTVCIVIGTVLGLLVFVSTTVTAQKGYAGAGLNPARCLGPALVRGGHLWDRHWVFWAGPAIACVAFALYTKLIPSQNLHTIK
;
A
#
# COMPACT_ATOMS: atom_id res chain seq x y z
N MET A 1 5.59 6.28 -13.51
CA MET A 1 4.56 5.96 -12.49
C MET A 1 5.13 6.02 -11.08
N SER A 2 6.21 5.29 -10.77
CA SER A 2 6.88 5.26 -9.45
C SER A 2 7.27 6.64 -8.89
N THR A 3 7.90 7.50 -9.69
CA THR A 3 8.29 8.86 -9.26
C THR A 3 7.08 9.72 -8.88
N LEU A 4 5.99 9.61 -9.64
CA LEU A 4 4.75 10.33 -9.33
C LEU A 4 4.12 9.82 -8.04
N VAL A 5 4.16 8.51 -7.77
CA VAL A 5 3.74 7.95 -6.48
C VAL A 5 4.57 8.54 -5.35
N ALA A 6 5.90 8.59 -5.50
CA ALA A 6 6.79 9.13 -4.47
C ALA A 6 6.48 10.59 -4.12
N ILE A 7 6.37 11.45 -5.14
CA ILE A 7 6.06 12.87 -4.96
C ILE A 7 4.66 13.05 -4.36
N THR A 8 3.66 12.39 -4.94
CA THR A 8 2.25 12.52 -4.50
C THR A 8 2.09 12.10 -3.04
N ILE A 9 2.66 10.95 -2.67
CA ILE A 9 2.57 10.44 -1.29
C ILE A 9 3.32 11.36 -0.34
N THR A 10 4.50 11.87 -0.71
CA THR A 10 5.22 12.84 0.12
C THR A 10 4.36 14.08 0.42
N ILE A 11 3.71 14.65 -0.59
CA ILE A 11 2.85 15.82 -0.44
C ILE A 11 1.63 15.52 0.45
N LEU A 12 0.94 14.40 0.20
CA LEU A 12 -0.22 13.98 0.99
C LEU A 12 0.15 13.71 2.45
N LEU A 13 1.32 13.10 2.69
CA LEU A 13 1.86 12.90 4.03
C LEU A 13 2.09 14.25 4.71
N LEU A 14 2.81 15.18 4.08
CA LEU A 14 3.06 16.51 4.64
C LEU A 14 1.76 17.24 5.04
N ALA A 15 0.72 17.14 4.21
CA ALA A 15 -0.58 17.74 4.48
C ALA A 15 -1.34 17.07 5.63
N THR A 16 -1.29 15.74 5.73
CA THR A 16 -2.12 14.96 6.67
C THR A 16 -1.41 14.59 7.98
N PHE A 17 -0.08 14.60 8.00
CA PHE A 17 0.74 14.23 9.15
C PHE A 17 0.41 15.02 10.43
N PRO A 18 0.22 16.35 10.40
CA PRO A 18 -0.06 17.13 11.62
C PRO A 18 -1.39 16.76 12.29
N ILE A 19 -2.33 16.19 11.53
CA ILE A 19 -3.70 15.95 11.97
C ILE A 19 -3.89 14.49 12.37
N SER A 20 -3.59 13.56 11.45
CA SER A 20 -3.89 12.13 11.63
C SER A 20 -2.64 11.27 11.85
N GLY A 21 -1.44 11.84 11.74
CA GLY A 21 -0.18 11.10 11.61
C GLY A 21 0.12 10.63 10.19
N GLY A 22 -0.74 10.97 9.21
CA GLY A 22 -0.50 10.68 7.80
C GLY A 22 -0.52 9.19 7.47
N HIS A 23 -1.37 8.40 8.13
CA HIS A 23 -1.37 6.95 7.89
C HIS A 23 -1.75 6.58 6.45
N ILE A 24 -2.82 7.19 5.92
CA ILE A 24 -3.34 7.09 4.53
C ILE A 24 -3.40 5.67 3.91
N ASN A 25 -3.26 4.63 4.72
CA ASN A 25 -3.03 3.27 4.30
C ASN A 25 -3.41 2.29 5.45
N PRO A 26 -4.29 1.30 5.18
CA PRO A 26 -4.64 0.28 6.16
C PRO A 26 -3.44 -0.52 6.67
N LEU A 27 -2.44 -0.78 5.82
CA LEU A 27 -1.19 -1.44 6.19
C LEU A 27 -0.47 -0.68 7.33
N VAL A 28 -0.35 0.65 7.19
CA VAL A 28 0.32 1.51 8.19
C VAL A 28 -0.50 1.59 9.47
N SER A 29 -1.83 1.71 9.34
CA SER A 29 -2.73 1.81 10.49
C SER A 29 -2.77 0.53 11.32
N PHE A 30 -2.77 -0.62 10.64
CA PHE A 30 -2.72 -1.91 11.32
C PHE A 30 -1.36 -2.18 11.96
N ALA A 31 -0.26 -1.85 11.28
CA ALA A 31 1.08 -1.92 11.86
C ALA A 31 1.19 -1.04 13.12
N ALA A 32 0.70 0.20 13.08
CA ALA A 32 0.69 1.10 14.23
C ALA A 32 -0.11 0.54 15.42
N ALA A 33 -1.20 -0.19 15.17
CA ALA A 33 -1.96 -0.85 16.22
C ALA A 33 -1.18 -2.01 16.85
N LEU A 34 -0.56 -2.86 16.03
CA LEU A 34 0.22 -4.00 16.50
C LEU A 34 1.49 -3.61 17.27
N THR A 35 2.08 -2.45 16.94
CA THR A 35 3.25 -1.91 17.64
C THR A 35 2.90 -0.97 18.81
N GLY A 36 1.61 -0.76 19.11
CA GLY A 36 1.15 0.02 20.25
C GLY A 36 1.21 1.55 20.07
N ILE A 37 1.41 2.04 18.84
CA ILE A 37 1.47 3.47 18.50
C ILE A 37 0.07 4.08 18.39
N ALA A 38 -0.90 3.27 17.93
CA ALA A 38 -2.31 3.64 17.89
C ALA A 38 -3.14 2.56 18.59
N SER A 39 -4.29 2.94 19.17
CA SER A 39 -5.25 1.94 19.64
C SER A 39 -5.88 1.19 18.46
N PHE A 40 -6.28 -0.06 18.68
CA PHE A 40 -7.01 -0.84 17.67
C PHE A 40 -8.30 -0.16 17.20
N SER A 41 -9.02 0.50 18.11
CA SER A 41 -10.23 1.28 17.78
C SER A 41 -9.91 2.45 16.85
N ARG A 42 -8.83 3.20 17.10
CA ARG A 42 -8.40 4.28 16.20
C ARG A 42 -7.96 3.74 14.84
N ALA A 43 -7.22 2.63 14.83
CA ALA A 43 -6.81 1.97 13.59
C ALA A 43 -8.02 1.50 12.76
N ALA A 44 -9.06 0.94 13.39
CA ALA A 44 -10.28 0.55 12.71
C ALA A 44 -10.98 1.75 12.03
N ILE A 45 -11.12 2.88 12.74
CA ILE A 45 -11.69 4.11 12.18
C ILE A 45 -10.84 4.60 11.00
N TYR A 46 -9.52 4.58 11.13
CA TYR A 46 -8.61 4.97 10.05
C TYR A 46 -8.75 4.09 8.83
N ILE A 47 -8.78 2.77 8.99
CA ILE A 47 -8.94 1.81 7.90
C ILE A 47 -10.25 2.06 7.16
N LEU A 48 -11.37 2.22 7.88
CA LEU A 48 -12.66 2.53 7.29
C LEU A 48 -12.63 3.84 6.49
N ALA A 49 -12.10 4.92 7.08
CA ALA A 49 -11.98 6.21 6.42
C ALA A 49 -11.10 6.14 5.17
N GLN A 50 -10.00 5.38 5.22
CA GLN A 50 -9.10 5.17 4.08
C GLN A 50 -9.79 4.40 2.95
N CYS A 51 -10.56 3.35 3.27
CA CYS A 51 -11.36 2.60 2.29
C CYS A 51 -12.39 3.50 1.61
N VAL A 52 -13.14 4.30 2.38
CA VAL A 52 -14.10 5.27 1.86
C VAL A 52 -13.41 6.29 0.94
N GLY A 53 -12.26 6.83 1.37
CA GLY A 53 -11.45 7.73 0.56
C GLY A 53 -10.96 7.09 -0.75
N GLY A 54 -10.55 5.81 -0.71
CA GLY A 54 -10.16 5.05 -1.90
C GLY A 54 -11.30 4.88 -2.90
N ILE A 55 -12.52 4.63 -2.41
CA ILE A 55 -13.73 4.55 -3.24
C ILE A 55 -14.01 5.90 -3.90
N PHE A 56 -14.01 6.99 -3.12
CA PHE A 56 -14.23 8.33 -3.67
C PHE A 56 -13.15 8.74 -4.67
N GLY A 57 -11.89 8.39 -4.44
CA GLY A 57 -10.81 8.61 -5.41
C GLY A 57 -11.05 7.88 -6.73
N ALA A 58 -11.51 6.63 -6.68
CA ALA A 58 -11.84 5.86 -7.88
C ALA A 58 -13.08 6.42 -8.61
N LEU A 59 -14.11 6.86 -7.88
CA LEU A 59 -15.29 7.53 -8.45
C LEU A 59 -14.92 8.87 -9.11
N ALA A 60 -14.09 9.69 -8.45
CA ALA A 60 -13.61 10.95 -9.00
C ALA A 60 -12.81 10.72 -10.30
N LEU A 61 -11.94 9.70 -10.32
CA LEU A 61 -11.21 9.34 -11.54
C LEU A 61 -12.17 8.91 -12.66
N LYS A 62 -13.15 8.07 -12.36
CA LYS A 62 -14.17 7.61 -13.33
C LYS A 62 -14.99 8.76 -13.90
N ALA A 63 -15.26 9.80 -13.12
CA ALA A 63 -16.01 10.98 -13.57
C ALA A 63 -15.21 11.86 -14.55
N VAL A 64 -13.89 11.88 -14.44
CA VAL A 64 -13.02 12.75 -15.25
C VAL A 64 -12.53 12.05 -16.53
N VAL A 65 -12.35 10.73 -16.50
CA VAL A 65 -11.78 9.99 -17.64
C VAL A 65 -12.87 9.35 -18.50
N THR A 66 -12.57 9.13 -19.79
CA THR A 66 -13.48 8.40 -20.68
C THR A 66 -13.60 6.93 -20.28
N ASN A 67 -14.71 6.29 -20.64
CA ASN A 67 -14.93 4.86 -20.39
C ASN A 67 -13.80 3.98 -20.94
N LYS A 68 -13.20 4.36 -22.09
CA LYS A 68 -12.06 3.67 -22.69
C LYS A 68 -10.83 3.72 -21.79
N ILE A 69 -10.50 4.89 -21.23
CA ILE A 69 -9.37 5.06 -20.31
C ILE A 69 -9.65 4.31 -19.00
N ALA A 70 -10.86 4.44 -18.46
CA ALA A 70 -11.27 3.73 -17.24
C ALA A 70 -11.11 2.20 -17.37
N HIS A 71 -11.46 1.65 -18.54
CA HIS A 71 -11.34 0.22 -18.81
C HIS A 71 -9.88 -0.21 -19.01
N ASN A 72 -9.11 0.52 -19.82
CA ASN A 72 -7.72 0.21 -20.17
C ASN A 72 -6.78 0.27 -18.95
N PHE A 73 -6.96 1.25 -18.08
CA PHE A 73 -6.12 1.43 -16.90
C PHE A 73 -6.77 0.89 -15.62
N SER A 74 -7.93 0.24 -15.74
CA SER A 74 -8.67 -0.32 -14.61
C SER A 74 -8.92 0.65 -13.45
N LEU A 75 -9.11 1.95 -13.75
CA LEU A 75 -9.17 3.04 -12.75
C LEU A 75 -7.98 3.04 -11.76
N GLY A 76 -6.82 2.57 -12.20
CA GLY A 76 -5.63 2.42 -11.38
C GLY A 76 -5.72 1.29 -10.35
N GLY A 77 -6.68 0.36 -10.45
CA GLY A 77 -6.85 -0.78 -9.56
C GLY A 77 -5.66 -1.75 -9.52
N CYS A 78 -5.59 -2.55 -8.46
CA CYS A 78 -4.58 -3.59 -8.31
C CYS A 78 -5.07 -4.88 -8.98
N THR A 79 -4.25 -5.47 -9.86
CA THR A 79 -4.60 -6.70 -10.59
C THR A 79 -3.44 -7.68 -10.62
N LEU A 80 -3.74 -8.96 -10.44
CA LEU A 80 -2.77 -10.06 -10.49
C LEU A 80 -2.61 -10.59 -11.91
N ASN A 81 -3.72 -10.64 -12.64
CA ASN A 81 -3.86 -11.21 -13.95
C ASN A 81 -4.91 -10.46 -14.77
N VAL A 82 -4.88 -10.66 -16.08
CA VAL A 82 -5.94 -10.25 -17.00
C VAL A 82 -6.20 -11.39 -17.98
N VAL A 83 -7.43 -11.48 -18.46
CA VAL A 83 -7.82 -12.43 -19.49
C VAL A 83 -7.78 -11.70 -20.83
N VAL A 84 -7.04 -12.25 -21.80
CA VAL A 84 -6.86 -11.68 -23.14
C VAL A 84 -7.14 -12.71 -24.23
N PRO A 85 -7.56 -12.29 -25.44
CA PRO A 85 -7.65 -13.19 -26.59
C PRO A 85 -6.26 -13.74 -26.97
N GLY A 86 -6.15 -15.05 -27.11
CA GLY A 86 -4.98 -15.78 -27.57
C GLY A 86 -5.30 -16.65 -28.80
N PRO A 87 -4.30 -17.36 -29.34
CA PRO A 87 -4.42 -18.14 -30.57
C PRO A 87 -5.54 -19.20 -30.53
N ASP A 88 -5.75 -19.83 -29.37
CA ASP A 88 -6.70 -20.94 -29.17
C ASP A 88 -7.89 -20.56 -28.25
N GLY A 89 -8.14 -19.27 -28.05
CA GLY A 89 -9.21 -18.77 -27.18
C GLY A 89 -8.73 -17.80 -26.10
N LEU A 90 -9.48 -17.68 -25.01
CA LEU A 90 -9.13 -16.76 -23.91
C LEU A 90 -7.98 -17.34 -23.08
N VAL A 91 -6.92 -16.56 -22.90
CA VAL A 91 -5.73 -16.94 -22.11
C VAL A 91 -5.57 -15.96 -20.95
N GLU A 92 -5.30 -16.50 -19.77
CA GLU A 92 -4.94 -15.70 -18.60
C GLU A 92 -3.43 -15.39 -18.61
N ILE A 93 -3.10 -14.11 -18.60
CA ILE A 93 -1.72 -13.63 -18.43
C ILE A 93 -1.61 -12.86 -17.11
N GLY A 94 -0.56 -13.11 -16.34
CA GLY A 94 -0.40 -12.49 -15.05
C GLY A 94 0.62 -13.18 -14.16
N LEU A 95 0.65 -12.74 -12.91
CA LEU A 95 1.48 -13.31 -11.86
C LEU A 95 0.68 -14.37 -11.08
N GLY A 96 1.28 -15.52 -10.82
CA GLY A 96 0.60 -16.58 -10.06
C GLY A 96 0.29 -16.14 -8.63
N THR A 97 -0.83 -16.61 -8.07
CA THR A 97 -1.32 -16.20 -6.74
C THR A 97 -0.24 -16.29 -5.65
N ARG A 98 0.53 -17.38 -5.63
CA ARG A 98 1.60 -17.60 -4.64
C ARG A 98 2.73 -16.57 -4.78
N GLN A 99 3.14 -16.27 -6.01
CA GLN A 99 4.18 -15.29 -6.28
C GLN A 99 3.71 -13.88 -5.91
N ALA A 100 2.47 -13.53 -6.28
CA ALA A 100 1.87 -12.25 -5.94
C ALA A 100 1.74 -12.07 -4.41
N LEU A 101 1.32 -13.11 -3.68
CA LEU A 101 1.25 -13.07 -2.23
C LEU A 101 2.62 -12.86 -1.57
N TRP A 102 3.64 -13.59 -2.00
CA TRP A 102 5.00 -13.39 -1.49
C TRP A 102 5.54 -11.99 -1.80
N LEU A 103 5.29 -11.49 -3.01
CA LEU A 103 5.70 -10.15 -3.40
C LEU A 103 5.02 -9.08 -2.54
N GLU A 104 3.71 -9.21 -2.29
CA GLU A 104 2.99 -8.32 -1.37
C GLU A 104 3.55 -8.34 0.05
N ILE A 105 3.80 -9.53 0.60
CA ILE A 105 4.36 -9.68 1.94
C ILE A 105 5.73 -8.99 2.03
N ILE A 106 6.63 -9.31 1.10
CA ILE A 106 8.00 -8.81 1.11
C ILE A 106 8.02 -7.28 0.91
N CYS A 107 7.32 -6.78 -0.11
CA CYS A 107 7.30 -5.34 -0.37
C CYS A 107 6.63 -4.57 0.77
N SER A 108 5.55 -5.09 1.35
CA SER A 108 4.88 -4.46 2.50
C SER A 108 5.77 -4.45 3.74
N PHE A 109 6.50 -5.53 4.02
CA PHE A 109 7.44 -5.59 5.13
C PHE A 109 8.58 -4.58 4.94
N VAL A 110 9.19 -4.55 3.75
CA VAL A 110 10.25 -3.58 3.43
C VAL A 110 9.73 -2.15 3.52
N PHE A 111 8.50 -1.87 3.07
CA PHE A 111 7.89 -0.55 3.23
C PHE A 111 7.79 -0.14 4.70
N LEU A 112 7.27 -1.03 5.55
CA LEU A 112 7.16 -0.78 6.98
C LEU A 112 8.54 -0.59 7.64
N PHE A 113 9.47 -1.48 7.36
CA PHE A 113 10.80 -1.49 7.96
C PHE A 113 11.68 -0.33 7.51
N ALA A 114 11.81 -0.11 6.19
CA ALA A 114 12.74 0.86 5.63
C ALA A 114 12.21 2.31 5.66
N SER A 115 10.93 2.53 5.96
CA SER A 115 10.36 3.87 5.97
C SER A 115 9.47 4.19 7.16
N VAL A 116 8.40 3.41 7.38
CA VAL A 116 7.39 3.71 8.41
C VAL A 116 7.98 3.59 9.81
N TRP A 117 8.91 2.67 10.03
CA TRP A 117 9.60 2.52 11.31
C TRP A 117 10.30 3.81 11.77
N MET A 118 10.87 4.59 10.84
CA MET A 118 11.48 5.88 11.19
C MET A 118 10.45 6.91 11.66
N ALA A 119 9.21 6.84 11.16
CA ALA A 119 8.12 7.68 11.67
C ALA A 119 7.62 7.21 13.04
N PHE A 120 7.72 5.91 13.30
CA PHE A 120 7.29 5.26 14.54
C PHE A 120 8.30 5.45 15.69
N ASP A 121 9.61 5.48 15.41
CA ASP A 121 10.62 5.84 16.40
C ASP A 121 10.67 7.36 16.57
N SER A 122 10.12 7.85 17.68
CA SER A 122 10.07 9.27 18.01
C SER A 122 11.44 9.96 18.06
N ARG A 123 12.53 9.24 18.36
CA ARG A 123 13.89 9.81 18.37
C ARG A 123 14.35 10.10 16.94
N GLN A 124 14.20 9.11 16.06
CA GLN A 124 14.55 9.25 14.64
C GLN A 124 13.67 10.30 13.95
N ALA A 125 12.36 10.26 14.19
CA ALA A 125 11.43 11.22 13.63
C ALA A 125 11.75 12.67 14.03
N LYS A 126 12.17 12.89 15.29
CA LYS A 126 12.60 14.22 15.78
C LYS A 126 13.96 14.63 15.20
N ALA A 127 14.92 13.71 15.13
CA ALA A 127 16.27 14.00 14.64
C ALA A 127 16.29 14.35 13.15
N LEU A 128 15.55 13.61 12.32
CA LEU A 128 15.49 13.82 10.86
C LEU A 128 14.52 14.95 10.46
N GLY A 129 13.53 15.23 11.31
CA GLY A 129 12.47 16.18 11.03
C GLY A 129 11.38 15.62 10.11
N ARG A 130 10.18 16.23 10.22
CA ARG A 130 8.96 15.77 9.53
C ARG A 130 9.10 15.68 8.02
N VAL A 131 9.74 16.68 7.40
CA VAL A 131 9.87 16.76 5.94
C VAL A 131 10.68 15.60 5.40
N THR A 132 11.85 15.34 5.99
CA THR A 132 12.72 14.22 5.62
C THR A 132 12.01 12.88 5.76
N VAL A 133 11.32 12.66 6.90
CA VAL A 133 10.56 11.40 7.12
C VAL A 133 9.50 11.19 6.03
N CYS A 134 8.73 12.22 5.69
CA CYS A 134 7.70 12.12 4.65
C CYS A 134 8.31 11.83 3.26
N ILE A 135 9.44 12.48 2.92
CA ILE A 135 10.16 12.24 1.67
C ILE A 135 10.65 10.80 1.60
N VAL A 136 11.22 10.26 2.68
CA VAL A 136 11.74 8.89 2.69
C VAL A 136 10.59 7.88 2.53
N ILE A 137 9.46 8.07 3.21
CA ILE A 137 8.28 7.21 3.04
C ILE A 137 7.77 7.23 1.60
N GLY A 138 7.61 8.41 1.00
CA GLY A 138 7.20 8.53 -0.40
C GLY A 138 8.21 7.86 -1.35
N THR A 139 9.51 8.11 -1.15
CA THR A 139 10.58 7.58 -1.99
C THR A 139 10.65 6.05 -1.92
N VAL A 140 10.63 5.46 -0.73
CA VAL A 140 10.64 4.00 -0.54
C VAL A 140 9.40 3.37 -1.17
N LEU A 141 8.21 3.95 -0.99
CA LEU A 141 7.00 3.46 -1.63
C LEU A 141 7.08 3.51 -3.17
N GLY A 142 7.58 4.62 -3.72
CA GLY A 142 7.80 4.77 -5.15
C GLY A 142 8.80 3.75 -5.71
N LEU A 143 9.91 3.50 -4.99
CA LEU A 143 10.89 2.48 -5.35
C LEU A 143 10.30 1.08 -5.32
N LEU A 144 9.48 0.74 -4.31
CA LEU A 144 8.82 -0.56 -4.24
C LEU A 144 7.80 -0.76 -5.35
N VAL A 145 7.06 0.28 -5.72
CA VAL A 145 6.22 0.27 -6.91
C VAL A 145 7.08 0.00 -8.15
N PHE A 146 8.20 0.72 -8.33
CA PHE A 146 9.11 0.50 -9.45
C PHE A 146 9.64 -0.94 -9.50
N VAL A 147 10.10 -1.49 -8.38
CA VAL A 147 10.61 -2.87 -8.31
C VAL A 147 9.50 -3.86 -8.68
N SER A 148 8.33 -3.74 -8.06
CA SER A 148 7.24 -4.68 -8.28
C SER A 148 6.64 -4.62 -9.70
N THR A 149 6.68 -3.47 -10.37
CA THR A 149 6.17 -3.33 -11.75
C THR A 149 7.25 -3.63 -12.80
N THR A 150 8.45 -3.09 -12.61
CA THR A 150 9.49 -3.06 -13.65
C THR A 150 10.45 -4.22 -13.54
N VAL A 151 10.80 -4.66 -12.32
CA VAL A 151 11.74 -5.77 -12.12
C VAL A 151 11.02 -7.11 -12.25
N THR A 152 9.79 -7.22 -11.76
CA THR A 152 8.97 -8.43 -11.97
C THR A 152 8.44 -8.55 -13.40
N ALA A 153 8.27 -7.41 -14.10
CA ALA A 153 8.00 -7.29 -15.54
C ALA A 153 6.96 -8.27 -16.14
N GLN A 154 5.92 -8.64 -15.39
CA GLN A 154 4.93 -9.60 -15.85
C GLN A 154 3.74 -8.91 -16.50
N LYS A 155 3.45 -9.23 -17.76
CA LYS A 155 2.27 -8.69 -18.45
C LYS A 155 1.00 -9.11 -17.73
N GLY A 156 0.07 -8.17 -17.55
CA GLY A 156 -1.19 -8.39 -16.83
C GLY A 156 -1.12 -8.21 -15.32
N TYR A 157 0.09 -8.02 -14.76
CA TYR A 157 0.30 -7.67 -13.36
C TYR A 157 0.47 -6.16 -13.20
N ALA A 158 -0.24 -5.55 -12.25
CA ALA A 158 -0.19 -4.10 -12.02
C ALA A 158 0.88 -3.64 -11.01
N GLY A 159 1.68 -4.57 -10.46
CA GLY A 159 2.60 -4.29 -9.37
C GLY A 159 1.98 -4.50 -7.99
N ALA A 160 2.81 -4.42 -6.96
CA ALA A 160 2.37 -4.58 -5.59
C ALA A 160 1.47 -3.40 -5.20
N GLY A 161 0.31 -3.72 -4.65
CA GLY A 161 -0.69 -2.80 -4.15
C GLY A 161 -0.19 -1.97 -2.97
N LEU A 162 0.49 -2.60 -1.99
CA LEU A 162 1.11 -1.96 -0.81
C LEU A 162 0.16 -1.13 0.08
N ASN A 163 -1.12 -1.05 -0.30
CA ASN A 163 -2.17 -0.28 0.34
C ASN A 163 -3.53 -0.93 0.04
N PRO A 164 -4.13 -1.64 1.01
CA PRO A 164 -5.40 -2.33 0.79
C PRO A 164 -6.54 -1.39 0.35
N ALA A 165 -6.62 -0.18 0.91
CA ALA A 165 -7.67 0.79 0.55
C ALA A 165 -7.52 1.31 -0.89
N ARG A 166 -6.27 1.52 -1.34
CA ARG A 166 -5.94 1.89 -2.73
C ARG A 166 -6.35 0.80 -3.72
N CYS A 167 -6.27 -0.47 -3.34
CA CYS A 167 -6.73 -1.58 -4.16
C CYS A 167 -8.26 -1.73 -4.14
N LEU A 168 -8.87 -1.58 -2.96
CA LEU A 168 -10.31 -1.79 -2.76
C LEU A 168 -11.17 -0.78 -3.54
N GLY A 169 -10.80 0.51 -3.54
CA GLY A 169 -11.60 1.56 -4.17
C GLY A 169 -11.95 1.28 -5.64
N PRO A 170 -10.94 1.12 -6.52
CA PRO A 170 -11.17 0.75 -7.91
C PRO A 170 -11.88 -0.60 -8.08
N ALA A 171 -11.61 -1.58 -7.21
CA ALA A 171 -12.27 -2.88 -7.27
C ALA A 171 -13.79 -2.77 -7.04
N LEU A 172 -14.22 -1.96 -6.07
CA LEU A 172 -15.65 -1.71 -5.82
C LEU A 172 -16.31 -0.89 -6.95
N VAL A 173 -15.60 0.07 -7.52
CA VAL A 173 -16.17 1.01 -8.51
C VAL A 173 -16.22 0.43 -9.92
N ARG A 174 -15.19 -0.33 -10.32
CA ARG A 174 -15.09 -0.94 -11.66
C ARG A 174 -15.54 -2.39 -11.68
N GLY A 175 -15.23 -3.16 -10.64
CA GLY A 175 -15.47 -4.60 -10.61
C GLY A 175 -14.62 -5.39 -11.62
N GLY A 176 -15.14 -6.56 -12.00
CA GLY A 176 -14.50 -7.48 -12.94
C GLY A 176 -13.23 -8.11 -12.36
N HIS A 177 -12.20 -8.24 -13.20
CA HIS A 177 -10.93 -8.91 -12.85
C HIS A 177 -10.18 -8.30 -11.65
N LEU A 178 -10.55 -7.11 -11.18
CA LEU A 178 -9.98 -6.53 -9.95
C LEU A 178 -10.38 -7.27 -8.67
N TRP A 179 -11.43 -8.09 -8.74
CA TRP A 179 -11.84 -9.00 -7.66
C TRP A 179 -11.10 -10.33 -7.68
N ASP A 180 -10.47 -10.69 -8.80
CA ASP A 180 -9.76 -11.95 -8.95
C ASP A 180 -8.61 -12.00 -7.94
N ARG A 181 -8.78 -12.85 -6.93
CA ARG A 181 -7.80 -13.02 -5.84
C ARG A 181 -7.48 -11.71 -5.10
N HIS A 182 -8.44 -10.80 -5.04
CA HIS A 182 -8.28 -9.50 -4.36
C HIS A 182 -7.83 -9.61 -2.90
N TRP A 183 -8.19 -10.72 -2.23
CA TRP A 183 -7.78 -11.01 -0.86
C TRP A 183 -6.26 -10.97 -0.64
N VAL A 184 -5.45 -11.18 -1.69
CA VAL A 184 -3.98 -11.09 -1.63
C VAL A 184 -3.51 -9.70 -1.18
N PHE A 185 -4.20 -8.64 -1.62
CA PHE A 185 -3.91 -7.25 -1.24
C PHE A 185 -4.31 -6.90 0.20
N TRP A 186 -4.93 -7.84 0.92
CA TRP A 186 -5.26 -7.70 2.34
C TRP A 186 -4.42 -8.64 3.19
N ALA A 187 -4.37 -9.92 2.80
CA ALA A 187 -3.62 -10.94 3.52
C ALA A 187 -2.11 -10.68 3.48
N GLY A 188 -1.55 -10.30 2.32
CA GLY A 188 -0.12 -10.02 2.20
C GLY A 188 0.34 -8.90 3.13
N PRO A 189 -0.29 -7.70 3.04
CA PRO A 189 -0.06 -6.60 3.99
C PRO A 189 -0.26 -6.98 5.46
N ALA A 190 -1.32 -7.73 5.79
CA ALA A 190 -1.58 -8.14 7.18
C ALA A 190 -0.49 -9.07 7.74
N ILE A 191 -0.04 -10.05 6.95
CA ILE A 191 1.08 -10.93 7.33
C ILE A 191 2.36 -10.12 7.53
N ALA A 192 2.63 -9.15 6.64
CA ALA A 192 3.78 -8.25 6.79
C ALA A 192 3.71 -7.40 8.05
N CYS A 193 2.53 -6.89 8.44
CA CYS A 193 2.34 -6.18 9.71
C CYS A 193 2.65 -7.05 10.92
N VAL A 194 2.20 -8.31 10.92
CA VAL A 194 2.49 -9.26 12.01
C VAL A 194 3.99 -9.56 12.08
N ALA A 195 4.63 -9.84 10.94
CA ALA A 195 6.07 -10.06 10.89
C ALA A 195 6.86 -8.84 11.37
N PHE A 196 6.44 -7.64 10.97
CA PHE A 196 7.03 -6.39 11.43
C PHE A 196 6.85 -6.19 12.94
N ALA A 197 5.65 -6.39 13.48
CA ALA A 197 5.41 -6.28 14.92
C ALA A 197 6.25 -7.29 15.72
N LEU A 198 6.38 -8.53 15.26
CA LEU A 198 7.26 -9.53 15.86
C LEU A 198 8.72 -9.08 15.83
N TYR A 199 9.19 -8.57 14.69
CA TYR A 199 10.54 -8.01 14.56
C TYR A 199 10.81 -6.91 15.58
N THR A 200 9.86 -5.98 15.77
CA THR A 200 10.02 -4.89 16.75
C THR A 200 10.10 -5.39 18.20
N LYS A 201 9.49 -6.54 18.52
CA LYS A 201 9.58 -7.15 19.86
C LYS A 201 10.89 -7.89 20.11
N LEU A 202 11.61 -8.30 19.07
CA LEU A 202 12.91 -8.99 19.19
C LEU A 202 14.05 -8.03 19.51
N ILE A 203 13.88 -6.73 19.26
CA ILE A 203 14.89 -5.72 19.56
C ILE A 203 14.90 -5.51 21.10
N PRO A 204 16.08 -5.50 21.76
CA PRO A 204 16.17 -5.30 23.20
C PRO A 204 15.51 -3.99 23.65
N SER A 205 14.73 -4.04 24.74
CA SER A 205 14.00 -2.90 25.30
C SER A 205 14.89 -1.71 25.68
N GLN A 206 16.16 -1.94 25.97
CA GLN A 206 17.17 -0.90 26.23
C GLN A 206 17.42 0.00 25.00
N ASN A 207 17.13 -0.50 23.80
CA ASN A 207 17.24 0.26 22.55
C ASN A 207 15.88 0.80 22.05
N LEU A 208 14.77 0.34 22.64
CA LEU A 208 13.39 0.76 22.38
C LEU A 208 12.86 1.58 23.57
N HIS A 209 13.26 2.85 23.67
CA HIS A 209 12.62 3.80 24.59
C HIS A 209 11.33 4.40 24.02
N THR A 210 10.69 3.69 23.09
CA THR A 210 9.35 4.05 22.59
C THR A 210 8.31 3.63 23.62
N ILE A 211 7.56 4.64 24.07
CA ILE A 211 6.31 4.58 24.83
C ILE A 211 6.49 4.53 26.36
N LYS A 212 6.79 5.70 26.92
CA LYS A 212 6.00 6.23 28.04
C LYS A 212 5.18 7.40 27.52
#